data_AF-A0A1G9F5M2-F1
#
_entry.id   AF-A0A1G9F5M2-F1
#
_cell.length_a   1.000
_cell.length_b   1.000
_cell.length_c   1.000
_cell.angle_alpha   90.00
_cell.angle_beta   90.00
_cell.angle_gamma   90.00
#
_symmetry.space_group_name_H-M   'P 1'
#
loop_
_entity.id
_entity.type
_entity.pdbx_description
1 polymer ?
#
loop_
_entity_poly.entity_id
_entity_poly.type
_entity_poly.pdbx_seq_one_letter_code
_entity_poly.pdbx_strand_id
1 'polypeptide(L)'
;MGLLKIRGHIDLMSSPRAIRETSTARLVCETDNPYDANAVGVEINGHKVAYMSRDNAARFRQAYGVIIAEMPVEVYVPAKRVDGKCIVSLWPVTD
;
A
#
# COMPACT_ATOMS: atom_id res chain seq x y z
N MET A 1 -11.81 -13.79 -2.67
CA MET A 1 -11.56 -12.36 -2.89
C MET A 1 -10.08 -12.10 -2.65
N GLY A 2 -9.33 -11.86 -3.73
CA GLY A 2 -7.87 -12.02 -3.73
C GLY A 2 -7.13 -10.76 -3.27
N LEU A 3 -6.25 -10.97 -2.29
CA LEU A 3 -5.20 -10.09 -1.78
C LEU A 3 -4.92 -8.83 -2.62
N LEU A 4 -5.18 -7.67 -2.04
CA LEU A 4 -4.44 -6.44 -2.36
C LEU A 4 -3.02 -6.59 -1.78
N LYS A 5 -2.18 -7.44 -2.38
CA LYS A 5 -0.80 -7.62 -1.92
C LYS A 5 0.03 -6.42 -2.32
N ILE A 6 -0.04 -5.39 -1.50
CA ILE A 6 0.82 -4.23 -1.58
C ILE A 6 2.16 -4.63 -0.96
N ARG A 7 3.26 -4.46 -1.71
CA ARG A 7 4.62 -4.67 -1.19
C ARG A 7 5.31 -3.31 -1.21
N GLY A 8 5.76 -2.86 -0.06
CA GLY A 8 6.47 -1.59 0.03
C GLY A 8 7.44 -1.54 1.15
N HIS A 9 8.35 -0.59 1.04
CA HIS A 9 9.37 -0.29 2.01
C HIS A 9 8.90 0.88 2.84
N ILE A 10 8.65 0.59 4.10
CA ILE A 10 8.37 1.61 5.10
C ILE A 10 9.67 1.92 5.83
N ASP A 11 10.03 3.21 5.87
CA ASP A 11 10.99 3.76 6.82
C ASP A 11 10.24 4.25 8.08
N LEU A 12 9.59 3.31 8.78
CA LEU A 12 8.98 3.61 10.08
C LEU A 12 10.13 3.60 11.08
N MET A 13 10.54 4.80 11.49
CA MET A 13 11.44 5.01 12.61
C MET A 13 10.97 4.18 13.82
N SER A 14 11.84 3.29 14.30
CA SER A 14 11.92 2.84 15.71
C SER A 14 10.77 2.04 16.36
N SER A 15 10.08 1.11 15.67
CA SER A 15 9.31 0.07 16.38
C SER A 15 9.86 -1.34 16.12
N PRO A 16 10.33 -2.07 17.17
CA PRO A 16 10.90 -3.41 17.05
C PRO A 16 9.85 -4.53 17.02
N ARG A 17 8.56 -4.21 17.15
CA ARG A 17 7.46 -5.20 17.16
C ARG A 17 6.73 -5.23 15.83
N ALA A 18 6.15 -6.39 15.52
CA ALA A 18 5.19 -6.47 14.43
C ALA A 18 3.98 -5.58 14.78
N ILE A 19 3.60 -4.69 13.85
CA ILE A 19 2.43 -3.82 14.00
C ILE A 19 1.28 -4.46 13.24
N ARG A 20 0.13 -4.58 13.89
CA ARG A 20 -1.14 -4.95 13.29
C ARG A 20 -2.17 -3.93 13.75
N GLU A 21 -2.49 -2.98 12.88
CA GLU A 21 -3.39 -1.87 13.21
C GLU A 21 -4.28 -1.50 12.02
N THR A 22 -5.47 -0.98 12.31
CA THR A 22 -6.32 -0.39 11.28
C THR A 22 -5.86 1.04 11.04
N SER A 23 -5.64 1.40 9.79
CA SER A 23 -5.27 2.75 9.37
C SER A 23 -6.07 3.16 8.13
N THR A 24 -6.08 4.45 7.80
CA THR A 24 -6.64 4.93 6.54
C THR A 24 -5.50 5.03 5.53
N ALA A 25 -5.59 4.25 4.45
CA ALA A 25 -4.66 4.37 3.34
C ALA A 25 -5.25 5.25 2.24
N ARG A 26 -4.39 6.10 1.68
CA ARG A 26 -4.67 6.86 0.48
C ARG A 26 -4.00 6.17 -0.71
N LEU A 27 -4.82 5.72 -1.66
CA LEU A 27 -4.38 5.13 -2.91
C LEU A 27 -4.27 6.24 -3.95
N VAL A 28 -3.07 6.44 -4.50
CA VAL A 28 -2.75 7.53 -5.42
C VAL A 28 -2.34 6.95 -6.77
N CYS A 29 -3.14 7.22 -7.78
CA CYS A 29 -2.88 6.85 -9.16
C CYS A 29 -1.80 7.75 -9.77
N GLU A 30 -0.63 7.18 -10.06
CA GLU A 30 0.47 7.88 -10.73
C GLU A 30 0.39 7.62 -12.24
N THR A 31 -0.28 8.49 -13.00
CA THR A 31 -0.40 8.36 -14.47
C THR A 31 0.93 8.56 -15.18
N ASP A 32 1.83 9.34 -14.58
CA ASP A 32 3.10 9.76 -15.21
C ASP A 32 4.28 8.93 -14.71
N ASN A 33 4.01 7.77 -14.10
CA ASN A 33 5.06 6.88 -13.60
C ASN A 33 5.80 6.24 -14.80
N PRO A 34 7.13 6.40 -14.92
CA PRO A 34 7.88 5.96 -16.09
C PRO A 34 7.99 4.43 -16.22
N TYR A 35 7.64 3.68 -15.16
CA TYR A 35 7.76 2.22 -15.12
C TYR A 35 6.43 1.49 -15.34
N ASP A 36 5.30 2.14 -15.04
CA ASP A 36 3.95 1.57 -15.15
C ASP A 36 2.89 2.68 -15.13
N ALA A 37 2.20 2.91 -16.26
CA ALA A 37 1.13 3.91 -16.37
C ALA A 37 -0.08 3.63 -15.46
N ASN A 38 -0.23 2.39 -14.99
CA ASN A 38 -1.27 2.01 -14.03
C ASN A 38 -0.82 2.13 -12.58
N ALA A 39 0.41 2.56 -12.29
CA ALA A 39 0.96 2.60 -10.94
C ALA A 39 -0.02 3.23 -9.94
N VAL A 40 -0.22 2.54 -8.82
CA VAL A 40 -0.97 3.03 -7.67
C VAL A 40 -0.04 3.02 -6.47
N GLY A 41 0.38 4.21 -6.06
CA GLY A 41 1.08 4.45 -4.81
C GLY A 41 0.12 4.31 -3.64
N VAL A 42 0.65 3.86 -2.51
CA VAL A 42 -0.11 3.71 -1.28
C VAL A 42 0.53 4.57 -0.23
N GLU A 43 -0.25 5.49 0.34
CA GLU A 43 0.20 6.43 1.35
C GLU A 43 -0.55 6.18 2.67
N ILE A 44 0.19 6.28 3.78
CA ILE A 44 -0.36 6.24 5.13
C ILE A 44 0.21 7.45 5.86
N ASN A 45 -0.65 8.23 6.53
CA ASN A 45 -0.25 9.48 7.20
C ASN A 45 0.56 10.44 6.29
N GLY A 46 0.23 10.50 4.99
CA GLY A 46 0.93 11.35 4.01
C GLY A 46 2.29 10.81 3.53
N HIS A 47 2.72 9.65 4.00
CA HIS A 47 3.97 9.01 3.56
C HIS A 47 3.67 7.86 2.60
N LYS A 48 4.31 7.85 1.44
CA LYS A 48 4.23 6.73 0.50
C LYS A 48 4.95 5.51 1.07
N VAL A 49 4.19 4.49 1.39
CA VAL A 49 4.67 3.28 2.04
C VAL A 49 4.96 2.16 1.05
N ALA A 50 4.30 2.19 -0.12
CA ALA A 50 4.34 1.08 -1.05
C ALA A 50 3.75 1.42 -2.43
N TYR A 51 3.90 0.45 -3.34
CA TYR A 51 3.10 0.38 -4.57
C TYR A 51 2.23 -0.88 -4.56
N MET A 52 1.05 -0.75 -5.16
CA MET A 52 0.23 -1.90 -5.50
C MET A 52 0.93 -2.76 -6.55
N SER A 53 0.72 -4.09 -6.52
CA SER A 53 1.22 -4.95 -7.60
C SER A 53 0.57 -4.54 -8.94
N ARG A 54 1.29 -4.70 -10.05
CA ARG A 54 0.84 -4.28 -11.40
C ARG A 54 -0.58 -4.79 -11.73
N ASP A 55 -0.83 -6.07 -11.52
CA ASP A 55 -2.15 -6.69 -11.81
C ASP A 55 -3.28 -6.08 -10.97
N ASN A 56 -3.01 -5.81 -9.70
CA ASN A 56 -3.99 -5.19 -8.82
C ASN A 56 -4.17 -3.70 -9.15
N ALA A 57 -3.10 -3.01 -9.51
CA ALA A 57 -3.12 -1.61 -9.90
C ALA A 57 -3.98 -1.42 -11.17
N ALA A 58 -3.81 -2.27 -12.18
CA ALA A 58 -4.64 -2.29 -13.37
C ALA A 58 -6.13 -2.55 -13.05
N ARG A 59 -6.42 -3.56 -12.21
CA ARG A 59 -7.79 -3.85 -11.76
C ARG A 59 -8.41 -2.68 -10.99
N PHE A 60 -7.63 -2.05 -10.11
CA PHE A 60 -8.06 -0.89 -9.35
C PHE A 60 -8.40 0.29 -10.27
N ARG A 61 -7.50 0.61 -11.22
CA ARG A 61 -7.71 1.65 -12.23
C ARG A 61 -8.98 1.41 -13.03
N GLN A 62 -9.21 0.18 -13.46
CA GLN A 62 -10.40 -0.21 -14.22
C GLN A 62 -11.69 -0.09 -13.39
N ALA A 63 -11.66 -0.50 -12.12
CA ALA A 63 -12.86 -0.54 -11.28
C ALA A 63 -13.30 0.84 -10.78
N TYR A 64 -12.35 1.70 -10.42
CA TYR A 64 -12.67 2.96 -9.75
C TYR A 64 -12.50 4.19 -10.65
N GLY A 65 -11.60 4.18 -11.64
CA GLY A 65 -11.38 5.31 -12.54
C GLY A 65 -10.97 6.63 -11.86
N VAL A 66 -10.70 6.62 -10.55
CA VAL A 66 -10.34 7.81 -9.76
C VAL A 66 -8.83 7.99 -9.69
N ILE A 67 -8.41 9.25 -9.55
CA ILE A 67 -6.99 9.60 -9.35
C ILE A 67 -6.56 9.29 -7.91
N ILE A 68 -7.47 9.44 -6.94
CA ILE A 68 -7.20 9.21 -5.52
C ILE A 68 -8.41 8.52 -4.89
N ALA A 69 -8.16 7.52 -4.05
CA ALA A 69 -9.17 6.92 -3.18
C ALA A 69 -8.64 6.80 -1.75
N GLU A 70 -9.53 6.83 -0.78
CA GLU A 70 -9.24 6.52 0.62
C GLU A 70 -9.98 5.26 1.02
N MET A 71 -9.31 4.36 1.73
CA MET A 71 -9.96 3.17 2.28
C MET A 71 -9.36 2.75 3.61
N PRO A 72 -10.18 2.22 4.53
CA PRO A 72 -9.65 1.59 5.73
C PRO A 72 -8.88 0.34 5.33
N VAL A 73 -7.68 0.20 5.87
CA VAL A 73 -6.82 -0.96 5.68
C VAL A 73 -6.30 -1.50 7.00
N GLU A 74 -6.25 -2.81 7.10
CA GLU A 74 -5.45 -3.46 8.13
C GLU A 74 -3.99 -3.52 7.65
N VAL A 75 -3.10 -2.88 8.41
CA VAL A 75 -1.67 -2.79 8.14
C VAL A 75 -0.94 -3.85 8.94
N TYR A 76 -0.19 -4.71 8.24
CA TYR A 76 0.76 -5.62 8.86
C TYR A 76 2.19 -5.24 8.49
N VAL A 77 2.97 -4.85 9.51
CA VAL A 77 4.41 -4.61 9.39
C VAL A 77 5.14 -5.72 10.15
N PRO A 78 5.96 -6.56 9.51
CA PRO A 78 6.68 -7.63 10.20
C PRO A 78 7.82 -7.06 11.04
N ALA A 79 8.14 -7.72 12.15
CA ALA A 79 9.26 -7.35 13.02
C ALA A 79 10.63 -7.50 12.33
N LYS A 80 10.74 -8.47 11.39
CA LYS A 80 11.98 -8.71 10.65
C LYS A 80 12.15 -7.67 9.55
N ARG A 81 13.26 -6.93 9.62
CA ARG A 81 13.73 -5.99 8.60
C ARG A 81 15.01 -6.54 7.93
N VAL A 82 15.21 -6.23 6.66
CA VAL A 82 16.43 -6.51 5.88
C VAL A 82 16.91 -5.17 5.34
N ASP A 83 18.10 -4.72 5.72
CA ASP A 83 18.66 -3.40 5.34
C ASP A 83 17.71 -2.22 5.62
N GLY A 84 17.08 -2.21 6.80
CA GLY A 84 16.09 -1.19 7.19
C GLY A 84 14.72 -1.33 6.50
N LYS A 85 14.61 -2.22 5.51
CA LYS A 85 13.40 -2.45 4.71
C LYS A 85 12.59 -3.63 5.23
N CYS A 86 11.27 -3.56 5.14
CA CYS A 86 10.38 -4.69 5.34
C CYS A 86 9.36 -4.78 4.20
N ILE A 87 8.61 -5.89 4.15
CA ILE A 87 7.42 -6.00 3.31
C ILE A 87 6.22 -5.73 4.19
N VAL A 88 5.51 -4.63 3.92
CA VAL A 88 4.22 -4.34 4.53
C VAL A 88 3.15 -5.15 3.79
N SER A 89 2.11 -5.62 4.49
CA SER A 89 0.89 -6.15 3.87
C SER A 89 -0.29 -5.28 4.27
N LEU A 90 -1.19 -5.01 3.34
CA LEU A 90 -2.36 -4.17 3.54
C LEU A 90 -3.60 -4.90 3.08
N TRP A 91 -4.67 -4.85 3.87
CA TRP A 91 -5.93 -5.53 3.56
C TRP A 91 -7.07 -4.53 3.66
N PRO A 92 -7.90 -4.35 2.62
CA PRO A 92 -9.12 -3.57 2.76
C PRO A 92 -9.95 -4.14 3.91
N VAL A 93 -10.39 -3.27 4.83
CA VAL A 93 -11.37 -3.65 5.84
C VAL A 93 -12.72 -3.67 5.15
N THR A 94 -13.30 -4.87 5.01
CA THR A 94 -14.69 -5.05 4.58
C THR A 94 -15.54 -5.26 5.82
N ASP A 95 -16.58 -4.45 6.01
CA ASP A 95 -17.67 -4.73 6.96
C ASP A 95 -18.33 -6.08 6.69
#